data_AF-X1T1Z6-F1
#
_entry.id   AF-X1T1Z6-F1
#
_cell.length_a   1.000
_cell.length_b   1.000
_cell.length_c   1.000
_cell.angle_alpha   90.00
_cell.angle_beta   90.00
_cell.angle_gamma   90.00
#
_symmetry.space_group_name_H-M   'P 1'
#
loop_
_entity.id
_entity.type
_entity.pdbx_description
1 polymer ?
#
loop_
_entity_poly.entity_id
_entity_poly.type
_entity_poly.pdbx_seq_one_letter_code
_entity_poly.pdbx_strand_id
1 'polypeptide(L)' 'MPSPLQLREQNIKQLLEALKGENTPTTTDVYNKTTELFPSISQKRLKDYAQTVIRMMKTQKKME' A
#
# COMPACT_ATOMS: atom_id res chain seq x y z
N MET A 1 22.60 1.30 -4.36
CA MET A 1 21.63 1.34 -3.24
C MET A 1 20.36 2.03 -3.72
N PRO A 2 19.16 1.48 -3.46
CA PRO A 2 17.92 2.16 -3.81
C PRO A 2 17.80 3.47 -3.04
N SER A 3 17.35 4.52 -3.72
CA SER A 3 17.02 5.79 -3.06
C SER A 3 15.82 5.62 -2.12
N PRO A 4 15.66 6.48 -1.10
CA PRO A 4 14.51 6.42 -0.19
C PRO A 4 13.15 6.49 -0.90
N LEU A 5 13.11 7.15 -2.06
CA LEU A 5 11.92 7.24 -2.91
C LEU A 5 11.62 5.89 -3.58
N GLN A 6 12.63 5.25 -4.17
CA GLN A 6 12.50 3.94 -4.80
C GLN A 6 12.08 2.87 -3.80
N LEU A 7 12.63 2.91 -2.58
CA LEU A 7 12.24 1.97 -1.51
C LEU A 7 10.75 2.12 -1.16
N ARG A 8 10.26 3.38 -1.09
CA ARG A 8 8.84 3.67 -0.87
C ARG A 8 7.97 3.14 -2.01
N GLU A 9 8.36 3.37 -3.26
CA GLU A 9 7.61 2.89 -4.41
C GLU A 9 7.57 1.36 -4.48
N GLN A 10 8.67 0.68 -4.18
CA GLN A 10 8.72 -0.78 -4.10
C GLN A 10 7.78 -1.31 -3.01
N ASN A 11 7.81 -0.73 -1.81
CA ASN A 11 6.95 -1.14 -0.71
C ASN A 11 5.45 -0.97 -1.07
N ILE A 12 5.09 0.15 -1.71
CA ILE A 12 3.73 0.43 -2.16
C ILE A 12 3.29 -0.56 -3.25
N LYS A 13 4.18 -0.88 -4.22
CA LYS A 13 3.90 -1.91 -5.24
C LYS A 13 3.68 -3.28 -4.62
N GLN A 14 4.54 -3.69 -3.70
CA GLN A 14 4.39 -4.95 -2.97
C GLN A 14 3.04 -5.01 -2.25
N LEU A 15 2.64 -3.90 -1.63
CA LEU A 15 1.34 -3.81 -0.97
C LEU A 15 0.17 -3.93 -1.95
N LEU A 16 0.25 -3.24 -3.09
CA LEU A 16 -0.76 -3.32 -4.14
C LEU A 16 -0.89 -4.73 -4.70
N GLU A 17 0.22 -5.44 -4.94
CA GLU A 17 0.19 -6.82 -5.41
C GLU A 17 -0.42 -7.76 -4.37
N ALA A 18 -0.06 -7.59 -3.09
CA ALA A 18 -0.64 -8.36 -1.99
C ALA A 18 -2.15 -8.14 -1.83
N LEU A 19 -2.64 -6.94 -2.14
CA LEU A 19 -4.05 -6.55 -2.03
C LEU A 19 -4.83 -6.69 -3.35
N LYS A 20 -4.16 -7.00 -4.47
CA LYS A 20 -4.79 -7.16 -5.80
C LYS A 20 -5.75 -8.36 -5.84
N GLY A 21 -5.50 -9.37 -5.01
CA GLY A 21 -6.37 -10.55 -4.86
C GLY A 21 -7.56 -10.35 -3.92
N GLU A 22 -7.55 -9.30 -3.09
CA GLU A 22 -8.67 -8.96 -2.23
C GLU A 22 -9.69 -8.12 -3.00
N ASN A 23 -10.93 -8.63 -3.11
CA ASN A 23 -12.05 -7.89 -3.65
C ASN A 23 -12.34 -6.71 -2.70
N THR A 24 -11.86 -5.52 -3.07
CA THR A 24 -12.00 -4.26 -2.31
C THR A 24 -11.36 -4.28 -0.92
N PRO A 25 -10.04 -4.10 -0.81
CA PRO A 25 -9.40 -3.94 0.48
C PRO A 25 -9.89 -2.65 1.14
N THR A 26 -10.37 -2.79 2.38
CA THR A 26 -10.75 -1.66 3.20
C THR A 26 -9.52 -0.94 3.74
N THR A 27 -9.67 0.30 4.22
CA THR A 27 -8.56 1.00 4.87
C THR A 27 -7.91 0.16 5.97
N THR A 28 -8.70 -0.59 6.75
CA THR A 28 -8.20 -1.47 7.80
C THR A 28 -7.36 -2.63 7.24
N ASP A 29 -7.80 -3.26 6.14
CA ASP A 29 -7.03 -4.31 5.47
C ASP A 29 -5.67 -3.81 5.00
N VAL A 30 -5.67 -2.64 4.34
CA VAL A 30 -4.43 -2.03 3.87
C VAL A 30 -3.47 -1.76 5.05
N TYR A 31 -3.99 -1.30 6.20
CA TYR A 31 -3.17 -1.07 7.39
C TYR A 31 -2.61 -2.38 7.95
N ASN A 32 -3.45 -3.40 8.14
CA ASN A 32 -3.04 -4.71 8.65
C ASN A 32 -1.98 -5.35 7.75
N LYS A 33 -2.20 -5.34 6.43
CA LYS A 33 -1.24 -5.85 5.45
C LYS A 33 0.07 -5.07 5.46
N THR A 34 0.01 -3.75 5.64
CA THR A 34 1.21 -2.91 5.75
C THR A 34 1.98 -3.20 7.02
N THR A 35 1.32 -3.38 8.16
CA THR A 35 2.00 -3.79 9.40
C THR A 35 2.56 -5.20 9.34
N GLU A 36 1.91 -6.12 8.62
CA GLU A 36 2.36 -7.50 8.44
C GLU A 36 3.61 -7.57 7.55
N LEU A 37 3.60 -6.85 6.41
CA LEU A 37 4.72 -6.79 5.48
C LEU A 37 5.88 -5.93 6.00
N PHE A 38 5.58 -4.89 6.78
CA PHE A 38 6.55 -3.92 7.27
C PHE A 38 6.35 -3.65 8.77
N PRO A 39 6.68 -4.60 9.67
CA PRO A 39 6.45 -4.45 11.12
C PRO A 39 7.20 -3.26 11.73
N SER A 40 8.33 -2.85 11.14
CA SER A 40 9.12 -1.69 11.59
C SER A 40 8.72 -0.37 10.92
N ILE A 41 7.58 -0.31 10.23
CA ILE A 41 7.12 0.91 9.58
C ILE A 41 6.56 1.90 10.59
N SER A 42 6.98 3.16 10.51
CA SER A 42 6.42 4.22 11.35
C SER A 42 4.96 4.50 10.98
N GLN A 43 4.12 4.84 11.96
CA GLN A 43 2.70 5.18 11.72
C GLN A 43 2.49 6.25 10.62
N LYS A 44 3.42 7.22 10.51
CA LYS A 44 3.39 8.23 9.44
C LYS A 44 3.51 7.60 8.05
N ARG A 45 4.44 6.65 7.87
CA ARG A 45 4.66 5.93 6.61
C ARG A 45 3.54 4.93 6.35
N LEU A 46 3.03 4.27 7.38
CA LEU A 46 1.86 3.39 7.31
C LEU A 46 0.66 4.12 6.70
N LYS A 47 0.31 5.29 7.26
CA LYS A 47 -0.80 6.12 6.77
C LYS A 47 -0.57 6.60 5.34
N ASP A 48 0.64 7.03 5.04
CA ASP A 48 1.04 7.49 3.71
C ASP A 48 0.95 6.39 2.64
N TYR A 49 1.40 5.18 2.96
CA TYR A 49 1.33 4.02 2.07
C TYR A 49 -0.12 3.62 1.87
N ALA A 50 -0.88 3.50 2.95
CA ALA A 50 -2.28 3.12 2.86
C ALA A 50 -3.12 4.11 2.03
N GLN A 51 -2.92 5.43 2.22
CA GLN A 51 -3.59 6.44 1.41
C GLN A 51 -3.20 6.36 -0.06
N THR A 52 -1.92 6.10 -0.36
CA THR A 52 -1.43 5.98 -1.73
C THR A 52 -2.03 4.76 -2.43
N VAL A 53 -2.06 3.61 -1.75
CA VAL A 53 -2.63 2.35 -2.24
C VAL A 53 -4.12 2.52 -2.50
N ILE A 54 -4.89 3.03 -1.53
CA ILE A 54 -6.34 3.28 -1.69
C ILE A 54 -6.60 4.21 -2.87
N ARG A 55 -5.79 5.27 -3.04
CA ARG A 55 -5.91 6.18 -4.17
C ARG A 55 -5.67 5.46 -5.50
N MET A 56 -4.60 4.67 -5.60
CA MET A 56 -4.28 3.92 -6.82
C MET A 56 -5.35 2.88 -7.16
N MET A 57 -5.90 2.18 -6.16
CA MET A 57 -6.98 1.21 -6.36
C MET A 57 -8.29 1.86 -6.79
N LYS A 58 -8.64 3.02 -6.20
CA LYS A 58 -9.81 3.81 -6.63
C LYS A 58 -9.66 4.33 -8.06
N THR A 59 -8.46 4.74 -8.46
CA THR A 59 -8.18 5.19 -9.83
C THR A 59 -8.32 4.05 -10.83
N GLN A 60 -7.83 2.85 -10.51
CA GLN A 60 -7.97 1.68 -11.38
C GLN A 60 -9.44 1.25 -11.57
N LYS A 61 -10.25 1.29 -10.49
CA LYS A 61 -11.67 0.93 -10.55
C LYS A 61 -12.52 1.89 -11.41
N LYS A 62 -12.00 3.07 -11.76
CA LYS A 62 -12.69 4.06 -12.59
C LYS A 62 -12.42 3.88 -14.11
N MET A 63 -11.55 2.94 -14.46
CA MET A 63 -11.19 2.60 -15.85
C MET A 63 -11.79 1.26 -16.32
N GLU A 64 -12.56 0.57 -15.47
CA GLU A 64 -13.44 -0.55 -15.86
C GLU A 64 -14.83 -0.06 -16.26
#